data_AF-A0A2V7DB37-F1
#
_entry.id   AF-A0A2V7DB37-F1
#
_cell.length_a   1.000
_cell.length_b   1.000
_cell.length_c   1.000
_cell.angle_alpha   90.00
_cell.angle_beta   90.00
_cell.angle_gamma   90.00
#
_symmetry.space_group_name_H-M   'P 1'
#
loop_
_entity.id
_entity.type
_entity.pdbx_description
1 polymer ?
#
loop_
_entity_poly.entity_id
_entity_poly.type
_entity_poly.pdbx_seq_one_letter_code
_entity_poly.pdbx_strand_id
1 'polypeptide(L)'
;MTNACAVTEADVLTIKVQMSDVVKELNQLVDHWKARAERFHAQWEANEWYLGEARATVGRLESQLTELREAYARLEASLTLQLHEQARQRDEANWYLGELRVVHEALRQQTRELIEQLTQAKDDVEVLRRVAEARQDDLDTERDRRRAAEADLEAVRRHGERRGAVRRQRPDMVAEVRAPDGLLLFHGCLPNISVTGLAFGTDQLIEDVPDFVEVTLHVPGIARPIEGVGRLVWREAVEGANQWGCELLDLLPDNRRSLEDVLANGA
;
A
#
# COMPACT_ATOMS: atom_id res chain seq x y z
N MET A 1 39.84 112.79 -70.86
CA MET A 1 38.97 114.00 -70.77
C MET A 1 39.75 115.31 -70.93
N THR A 2 40.32 115.52 -72.11
CA THR A 2 40.59 116.86 -72.70
C THR A 2 40.78 116.69 -74.21
N ASN A 3 39.70 116.40 -74.94
CA ASN A 3 39.76 116.15 -76.41
C ASN A 3 39.33 117.38 -77.23
N ALA A 4 39.16 118.51 -76.56
CA ALA A 4 38.72 119.77 -77.15
C ALA A 4 39.76 120.84 -76.82
N CYS A 5 40.43 121.34 -77.85
CA CYS A 5 41.25 122.55 -77.75
C CYS A 5 40.42 123.72 -78.26
N ALA A 6 40.08 124.66 -77.36
CA ALA A 6 39.49 125.92 -77.75
C ALA A 6 40.62 126.85 -78.22
N VAL A 7 40.56 127.27 -79.49
CA VAL A 7 41.46 128.28 -80.05
C VAL A 7 40.62 129.48 -80.46
N THR A 8 40.99 130.66 -79.99
CA THR A 8 40.35 131.94 -80.32
C THR A 8 41.22 132.70 -81.31
N GLU A 9 40.77 132.77 -82.56
CA GLU A 9 41.29 133.70 -83.58
C GLU A 9 40.13 134.59 -84.04
N ALA A 10 40.32 135.90 -84.01
CA ALA A 10 39.39 136.93 -84.49
C ALA A 10 37.94 136.83 -83.93
N ASP A 11 37.78 136.93 -82.61
CA ASP A 11 36.48 137.00 -81.90
C ASP A 11 35.50 135.83 -82.12
N VAL A 12 35.94 134.72 -82.73
CA VAL A 12 35.16 133.47 -82.85
C VAL A 12 35.84 132.36 -82.05
N LEU A 13 35.15 131.87 -81.01
CA LEU A 13 35.62 130.76 -80.19
C LEU A 13 35.46 129.45 -80.98
N THR A 14 36.57 128.92 -81.51
CA THR A 14 36.54 127.70 -82.32
C THR A 14 36.97 126.52 -81.46
N ILE A 15 36.02 125.64 -81.11
CA ILE A 15 36.30 124.41 -80.37
C ILE A 15 36.73 123.35 -81.38
N LYS A 16 38.03 123.09 -81.47
CA LYS A 16 38.57 122.00 -82.29
C LYS A 16 38.56 120.72 -81.47
N VAL A 17 37.57 119.86 -81.75
CA VAL A 17 37.52 118.50 -81.23
C VAL A 17 38.44 117.64 -82.08
N GLN A 18 39.49 117.09 -81.48
CA GLN A 18 40.35 116.13 -82.15
C GLN A 18 39.58 114.81 -82.28
N MET A 19 38.89 114.62 -83.41
CA MET A 19 38.08 113.43 -83.64
C MET A 19 38.90 112.14 -83.55
N SER A 20 40.20 112.19 -83.83
CA SER A 20 41.10 111.04 -83.61
C SER A 20 41.22 110.62 -82.15
N ASP A 21 41.19 111.57 -81.21
CA ASP A 21 41.33 111.28 -79.77
C ASP A 21 40.01 110.84 -79.15
N VAL A 22 38.88 111.40 -79.63
CA VAL A 22 37.54 110.90 -79.29
C VAL A 22 37.34 109.47 -79.80
N VAL A 23 37.77 109.16 -81.03
CA VAL A 23 37.71 107.80 -81.58
C VAL A 23 38.61 106.85 -80.79
N LYS A 24 39.79 107.29 -80.33
CA LYS A 24 40.65 106.49 -79.44
C LYS A 24 40.02 106.22 -78.08
N GLU A 25 39.46 107.23 -77.40
CA GLU A 25 38.78 107.04 -76.11
C GLU A 25 37.54 106.13 -76.25
N LEU A 26 36.76 106.28 -77.33
CA LEU A 26 35.64 105.40 -77.63
C LEU A 26 36.10 103.96 -77.90
N ASN A 27 37.19 103.77 -78.67
CA ASN A 27 37.76 102.44 -78.88
C ASN A 27 38.29 101.83 -77.58
N GLN A 28 38.94 102.61 -76.71
CA GLN A 28 39.39 102.14 -75.39
C GLN A 28 38.22 101.74 -74.48
N LEU A 29 37.12 102.48 -74.51
CA LEU A 29 35.89 102.11 -73.78
C LEU A 29 35.27 100.84 -74.35
N VAL A 30 35.21 100.71 -75.67
CA VAL A 30 34.74 99.49 -76.34
C VAL A 30 35.61 98.29 -75.96
N ASP A 31 36.93 98.44 -75.97
CA ASP A 31 37.87 97.39 -75.59
C ASP A 31 37.78 97.04 -74.10
N HIS A 32 37.57 98.04 -73.23
CA HIS A 32 37.31 97.82 -71.80
C HIS A 32 36.04 97.00 -71.56
N TRP A 33 34.94 97.35 -72.24
CA TRP A 33 33.67 96.64 -72.11
C TRP A 33 33.74 95.24 -72.72
N LYS A 34 34.45 95.06 -73.84
CA LYS A 34 34.74 93.73 -74.42
C LYS A 34 35.52 92.86 -73.43
N ALA A 35 36.63 93.36 -72.90
CA ALA A 35 37.44 92.63 -71.91
C ALA A 35 36.67 92.35 -70.60
N ARG A 36 35.68 93.19 -70.25
CA ARG A 36 34.80 92.95 -69.10
C ARG A 36 33.74 91.88 -69.41
N ALA A 37 33.15 91.89 -70.60
CA ALA A 37 32.20 90.88 -71.06
C ALA A 37 32.87 89.50 -71.18
N GLU A 38 34.09 89.44 -71.73
CA GLU A 38 34.88 88.20 -71.81
C GLU A 38 35.17 87.62 -70.42
N ARG A 39 35.55 88.47 -69.45
CA ARG A 39 35.75 88.03 -68.06
C ARG A 39 34.47 87.49 -67.41
N PHE A 40 33.34 88.16 -67.61
CA PHE A 40 32.07 87.67 -67.09
C PHE A 40 31.64 86.37 -67.77
N HIS A 41 31.89 86.22 -69.07
CA HIS A 41 31.60 84.99 -69.80
C HIS A 41 32.45 83.83 -69.28
N ALA A 42 33.76 84.02 -69.12
CA ALA A 42 34.65 83.00 -68.55
C ALA A 42 34.27 82.62 -67.10
N GLN A 43 33.86 83.61 -66.29
CA GLN A 43 33.33 83.34 -64.94
C GLN A 43 32.03 82.55 -64.98
N TRP A 44 31.13 82.85 -65.92
CA TRP A 44 29.88 82.12 -66.08
C TRP A 44 30.13 80.68 -66.51
N GLU A 45 31.02 80.43 -67.47
CA GLU A 45 31.40 79.08 -67.89
C GLU A 45 32.00 78.26 -66.75
N ALA A 46 32.89 78.86 -65.96
CA ALA A 46 33.45 78.21 -64.77
C ALA A 46 32.36 77.87 -63.74
N ASN A 47 31.41 78.79 -63.49
CA ASN A 47 30.31 78.56 -62.56
C ASN A 47 29.37 77.46 -63.06
N GLU A 48 29.04 77.43 -64.35
CA GLU A 48 28.23 76.35 -64.95
C GLU A 48 28.92 74.99 -64.82
N TRP A 49 30.24 74.96 -65.00
CA TRP A 49 31.01 73.73 -64.81
C TRP A 49 30.94 73.24 -63.35
N TYR A 50 31.18 74.09 -62.36
CA TYR A 50 31.07 73.73 -60.94
C TYR A 50 29.64 73.32 -60.54
N LEU A 51 28.62 73.99 -61.08
CA LEU A 51 27.23 73.60 -60.87
C LEU A 51 26.92 72.24 -61.49
N GLY A 52 27.49 71.93 -62.65
CA GLY A 52 27.44 70.60 -63.26
C GLY A 52 28.05 69.52 -62.37
N GLU A 53 29.25 69.78 -61.82
CA GLU A 53 29.89 68.87 -60.87
C GLU A 53 29.08 68.69 -59.59
N ALA A 54 28.54 69.77 -59.03
CA ALA A 54 27.70 69.71 -57.84
C ALA A 54 26.39 68.95 -58.09
N ARG A 55 25.76 69.10 -59.25
CA ARG A 55 24.58 68.30 -59.63
C ARG A 55 24.94 66.82 -59.78
N ALA A 56 26.11 66.52 -60.35
CA ALA A 56 26.59 65.15 -60.46
C ALA A 56 26.91 64.52 -59.09
N THR A 57 27.47 65.28 -58.13
CA THR A 57 27.71 64.79 -56.77
C THR A 57 26.40 64.58 -56.01
N VAL A 58 25.45 65.50 -56.13
CA VAL A 58 24.10 65.35 -55.54
C VAL A 58 23.40 64.11 -56.10
N GLY A 59 23.40 63.91 -57.42
CA GLY A 59 22.80 62.72 -58.02
C GLY A 59 23.44 61.41 -57.54
N ARG A 60 24.77 61.38 -57.34
CA ARG A 60 25.45 60.21 -56.74
C ARG A 60 25.03 59.97 -55.29
N LEU A 61 24.93 61.01 -54.47
CA LEU A 61 24.52 60.91 -53.08
C LEU A 61 23.05 60.48 -52.95
N GLU A 62 22.17 60.95 -53.83
CA GLU A 62 20.77 60.53 -53.90
C GLU A 62 20.65 59.04 -54.23
N SER A 63 21.42 58.55 -55.21
CA SER A 63 21.48 57.12 -55.53
C SER A 63 21.98 56.29 -54.35
N GLN A 64 23.05 56.73 -53.67
CA GLN A 64 23.56 56.05 -52.48
C GLN A 64 22.54 56.03 -51.33
N LEU A 65 21.78 57.11 -51.14
CA LEU A 65 20.70 57.17 -50.15
C LEU A 65 19.56 56.21 -50.49
N THR A 66 19.19 56.09 -51.77
CA THR A 66 18.18 55.11 -52.19
C THR A 66 18.65 53.68 -51.97
N GLU A 67 19.90 53.36 -52.31
CA GLU A 67 20.48 52.03 -52.08
C GLU A 67 20.52 51.68 -50.59
N LEU A 68 20.90 52.63 -49.74
CA LEU A 68 20.91 52.43 -48.28
C LEU A 68 19.51 52.22 -47.71
N ARG A 69 18.51 52.97 -48.19
CA ARG A 69 17.10 52.79 -47.78
C ARG A 69 16.57 51.41 -48.17
N GLU A 70 16.87 50.95 -49.38
CA GLU A 70 16.49 49.62 -49.84
C GLU A 70 17.23 48.50 -49.09
N ALA A 71 18.50 48.69 -48.78
CA ALA A 71 19.27 47.76 -47.95
C ALA A 71 18.69 47.68 -46.53
N TYR A 72 18.35 48.82 -45.93
CA TYR A 72 17.71 48.89 -44.62
C TYR A 72 16.34 48.20 -44.63
N ALA A 73 15.48 48.49 -45.61
CA ALA A 73 14.17 47.86 -45.72
C ALA A 73 14.26 46.33 -45.88
N ARG A 74 15.26 45.84 -46.64
CA ARG A 74 15.53 44.39 -46.77
C ARG A 74 15.96 43.77 -45.44
N LEU A 75 16.79 44.48 -44.68
CA LEU A 75 17.28 44.01 -43.39
C LEU A 75 16.18 44.05 -42.31
N GLU A 76 15.32 45.06 -42.33
CA GLU A 76 14.14 45.14 -41.47
C GLU A 76 13.14 44.01 -41.79
N ALA A 77 12.89 43.74 -43.07
CA ALA A 77 12.05 42.62 -43.50
C ALA A 77 12.63 41.26 -43.09
N SER A 78 13.96 41.06 -43.18
CA SER A 78 14.57 39.80 -42.76
C SER A 78 14.54 39.63 -41.24
N LEU A 79 14.81 40.69 -40.47
CA LEU A 79 14.74 40.68 -39.01
C LEU A 79 13.32 40.39 -38.52
N THR A 80 12.32 41.03 -39.12
CA THR A 80 10.92 40.79 -38.76
C THR A 80 10.52 39.35 -39.03
N LEU A 81 10.89 38.78 -40.18
CA LEU A 81 10.66 37.35 -40.46
C LEU A 81 11.33 36.43 -39.44
N GLN A 82 12.59 36.71 -39.07
CA GLN A 82 13.30 35.94 -38.05
C GLN A 82 12.61 36.00 -36.69
N LEU A 83 12.15 37.18 -36.28
CA LEU A 83 11.43 37.35 -35.01
C LEU A 83 10.11 36.59 -34.98
N HIS A 84 9.35 36.59 -36.10
CA HIS A 84 8.12 35.82 -36.19
C HIS A 84 8.37 34.32 -36.12
N GLU A 85 9.43 33.84 -36.78
CA GLU A 85 9.82 32.44 -36.73
C GLU A 85 10.25 32.02 -35.33
N GLN A 86 11.05 32.83 -34.65
CA GLN A 86 11.42 32.59 -33.25
C GLN A 86 10.21 32.61 -32.32
N ALA A 87 9.25 33.51 -32.54
CA ALA A 87 8.01 33.55 -31.77
C ALA A 87 7.19 32.26 -31.98
N ARG A 88 7.07 31.77 -33.21
CA ARG A 88 6.42 30.48 -33.50
C ARG A 88 7.11 29.32 -32.79
N GLN A 89 8.43 29.20 -32.90
CA GLN A 89 9.19 28.13 -32.26
C GLN A 89 9.03 28.14 -30.74
N ARG A 90 9.02 29.35 -30.14
CA ARG A 90 8.74 29.51 -28.71
C ARG A 90 7.32 29.06 -28.37
N ASP A 91 6.33 29.44 -29.16
CA ASP A 91 4.92 29.12 -28.89
C ASP A 91 4.66 27.61 -29.07
N GLU A 92 5.28 26.97 -30.07
CA GLU A 92 5.28 25.52 -30.24
C GLU A 92 5.95 24.80 -29.06
N ALA A 93 7.13 25.25 -28.63
CA ALA A 93 7.81 24.68 -27.48
C ALA A 93 6.97 24.82 -26.20
N ASN A 94 6.33 25.97 -26.00
CA ASN A 94 5.41 26.19 -24.88
C ASN A 94 4.19 25.27 -24.94
N TRP A 95 3.67 25.00 -26.14
CA TRP A 95 2.57 24.07 -26.33
C TRP A 95 2.97 22.64 -25.92
N TYR A 96 4.12 22.13 -26.41
CA TYR A 96 4.64 20.82 -26.00
C TYR A 96 4.91 20.74 -24.49
N LEU A 97 5.45 21.81 -23.89
CA LEU A 97 5.64 21.87 -22.44
C LEU A 97 4.31 21.83 -21.69
N GLY A 98 3.26 22.44 -22.23
CA GLY A 98 1.90 22.35 -21.72
C GLY A 98 1.37 20.92 -21.73
N GLU A 99 1.48 20.22 -22.87
CA GLU A 99 1.07 18.81 -22.99
C GLU A 99 1.83 17.90 -22.02
N LEU A 100 3.15 18.06 -21.95
CA LEU A 100 3.99 17.29 -21.03
C LEU A 100 3.61 17.51 -19.56
N ARG A 101 3.23 18.73 -19.18
CA ARG A 101 2.75 19.02 -17.81
C ARG A 101 1.45 18.30 -17.50
N VAL A 102 0.51 18.26 -18.46
CA VAL A 102 -0.76 17.53 -18.30
C VAL A 102 -0.51 16.04 -18.12
N VAL A 103 0.32 15.43 -18.99
CA VAL A 103 0.69 14.01 -18.88
C VAL A 103 1.39 13.72 -17.56
N HIS A 104 2.32 14.59 -17.16
CA HIS A 104 3.06 14.43 -15.91
C HIS A 104 2.15 14.51 -14.67
N GLU A 105 1.18 15.41 -14.66
CA GLU A 105 0.22 15.49 -13.55
C GLU A 105 -0.74 14.29 -13.55
N ALA A 106 -1.16 13.80 -14.71
CA ALA A 106 -1.93 12.55 -14.80
C ALA A 106 -1.15 11.35 -14.24
N LEU A 107 0.13 11.22 -14.58
CA LEU A 107 1.00 10.17 -14.03
C LEU A 107 1.19 10.30 -12.51
N ARG A 108 1.31 11.53 -12.01
CA ARG A 108 1.35 11.78 -10.55
C ARG A 108 0.05 11.38 -9.86
N GLN A 109 -1.10 11.67 -10.45
CA GLN A 109 -2.40 11.26 -9.90
C GLN A 109 -2.50 9.73 -9.84
N GLN A 110 -2.18 9.05 -10.95
CA GLN A 110 -2.13 7.57 -10.98
C GLN A 110 -1.17 6.99 -9.93
N THR A 111 0.00 7.63 -9.74
CA THR A 111 0.97 7.17 -8.73
C THR A 111 0.42 7.34 -7.31
N ARG A 112 -0.28 8.45 -7.02
CA ARG A 112 -0.95 8.66 -5.72
C ARG A 112 -2.03 7.61 -5.47
N GLU A 113 -2.87 7.34 -6.47
CA GLU A 113 -3.93 6.32 -6.40
C GLU A 113 -3.35 4.92 -6.14
N LEU A 114 -2.27 4.55 -6.84
CA LEU A 114 -1.59 3.27 -6.62
C LEU A 114 -0.97 3.16 -5.22
N ILE A 115 -0.41 4.26 -4.70
CA ILE A 115 0.11 4.30 -3.32
C ILE A 115 -1.03 4.07 -2.33
N GLU A 116 -2.18 4.72 -2.53
CA GLU A 116 -3.35 4.60 -1.66
C GLU A 116 -3.93 3.17 -1.69
N GLN A 117 -4.05 2.58 -2.88
CA GLN A 117 -4.46 1.17 -3.03
C GLN A 117 -3.47 0.22 -2.34
N LEU A 118 -2.17 0.48 -2.44
CA LEU A 118 -1.15 -0.34 -1.81
C LEU A 118 -1.16 -0.21 -0.28
N THR A 119 -1.43 0.98 0.26
CA THR A 119 -1.64 1.16 1.70
C THR A 119 -2.89 0.43 2.17
N GLN A 120 -4.01 0.54 1.46
CA GLN A 120 -5.24 -0.19 1.82
C GLN A 120 -5.03 -1.71 1.78
N ALA A 121 -4.38 -2.23 0.74
CA ALA A 121 -4.10 -3.65 0.63
C ALA A 121 -3.18 -4.16 1.76
N LYS A 122 -2.24 -3.33 2.24
CA LYS A 122 -1.42 -3.67 3.41
C LYS A 122 -2.27 -3.76 4.67
N ASP A 123 -3.15 -2.79 4.90
CA ASP A 123 -4.03 -2.77 6.05
C ASP A 123 -4.98 -3.98 6.04
N ASP A 124 -5.53 -4.33 4.88
CA ASP A 124 -6.38 -5.52 4.70
C ASP A 124 -5.62 -6.80 5.02
N VAL A 125 -4.36 -6.92 4.59
CA VAL A 125 -3.49 -8.06 4.91
C VAL A 125 -3.20 -8.13 6.42
N GLU A 126 -2.96 -7.01 7.08
CA GLU A 126 -2.79 -7.00 8.55
C GLU A 126 -4.05 -7.44 9.28
N VAL A 127 -5.23 -7.00 8.84
CA VAL A 127 -6.51 -7.44 9.41
C VAL A 127 -6.70 -8.94 9.21
N LEU A 128 -6.47 -9.45 8.00
CA LEU A 128 -6.57 -10.89 7.72
C LEU A 128 -5.58 -11.71 8.55
N ARG A 129 -4.37 -11.19 8.77
CA ARG A 129 -3.37 -11.83 9.64
C ARG A 129 -3.88 -11.95 11.07
N ARG A 130 -4.42 -10.87 11.65
CA ARG A 130 -4.98 -10.89 13.01
C ARG A 130 -6.15 -11.87 13.13
N VAL A 131 -7.01 -11.93 12.10
CA VAL A 131 -8.12 -12.90 12.05
C VAL A 131 -7.62 -14.33 11.97
N ALA A 132 -6.57 -14.59 11.18
CA ALA A 132 -5.97 -15.91 11.07
C ALA A 132 -5.32 -16.35 12.38
N GLU A 133 -4.62 -15.44 13.08
CA GLU A 133 -4.04 -15.68 14.41
C GLU A 133 -5.13 -16.01 15.43
N ALA A 134 -6.20 -15.22 15.51
CA ALA A 134 -7.32 -15.50 16.42
C ALA A 134 -7.99 -16.87 16.14
N ARG A 135 -8.19 -17.23 14.87
CA ARG A 135 -8.72 -18.55 14.50
C ARG A 135 -7.78 -19.69 14.87
N GLN A 136 -6.47 -19.46 14.82
CA GLN A 136 -5.49 -20.45 15.22
C GLN A 136 -5.56 -20.70 16.73
N ASP A 137 -5.68 -19.64 17.52
CA ASP A 137 -5.86 -19.72 18.97
C ASP A 137 -7.16 -20.46 19.36
N ASP A 138 -8.26 -20.19 18.64
CA ASP A 138 -9.54 -20.90 18.82
C ASP A 138 -9.39 -22.40 18.54
N LEU A 139 -8.69 -22.76 17.45
CA LEU A 139 -8.44 -24.15 17.09
C LEU A 139 -7.55 -24.87 18.10
N ASP A 140 -6.54 -24.18 18.64
CA ASP A 140 -5.66 -24.74 19.66
C ASP A 140 -6.41 -24.96 20.99
N THR A 141 -7.29 -24.02 21.35
CA THR A 141 -8.21 -24.17 22.49
C THR A 141 -9.13 -25.38 22.31
N GLU A 142 -9.72 -25.57 21.12
CA GLU A 142 -10.58 -26.73 20.83
C GLU A 142 -9.79 -28.04 20.81
N ARG A 143 -8.55 -28.04 20.32
CA ARG A 143 -7.66 -29.21 20.39
C ARG A 143 -7.38 -29.62 21.82
N ASP A 144 -7.14 -28.65 22.71
CA ASP A 144 -6.90 -28.91 24.12
C ASP A 144 -8.17 -29.40 24.84
N ARG A 145 -9.33 -28.81 24.55
CA ARG A 145 -10.64 -29.31 25.03
C ARG A 145 -10.88 -30.75 24.58
N ARG A 146 -10.58 -31.06 23.32
CA ARG A 146 -10.73 -32.41 22.77
C ARG A 146 -9.79 -33.40 23.47
N ARG A 147 -8.52 -33.04 23.69
CA ARG A 147 -7.56 -33.88 24.42
C ARG A 147 -8.02 -34.15 25.85
N ALA A 148 -8.53 -33.14 26.55
CA ALA A 148 -9.09 -33.31 27.89
C ALA A 148 -10.29 -34.27 27.89
N ALA A 149 -11.23 -34.09 26.96
CA ALA A 149 -12.38 -34.99 26.82
C ALA A 149 -11.96 -36.43 26.46
N GLU A 150 -10.96 -36.61 25.59
CA GLU A 150 -10.41 -37.94 25.26
C GLU A 150 -9.78 -38.60 26.49
N ALA A 151 -9.03 -37.85 27.31
CA ALA A 151 -8.47 -38.33 28.57
C ALA A 151 -9.56 -38.73 29.58
N ASP A 152 -10.61 -37.93 29.71
CA ASP A 152 -11.76 -38.23 30.58
C ASP A 152 -12.50 -39.50 30.13
N LEU A 153 -12.73 -39.65 28.82
CA LEU A 153 -13.32 -40.87 28.25
C LEU A 153 -12.45 -42.10 28.52
N GLU A 154 -11.14 -41.96 28.39
CA GLU A 154 -10.21 -43.05 28.68
C GLU A 154 -10.19 -43.40 30.17
N ALA A 155 -10.27 -42.41 31.06
CA ALA A 155 -10.41 -42.63 32.50
C ALA A 155 -11.71 -43.39 32.84
N VAL A 156 -12.84 -43.02 32.22
CA VAL A 156 -14.12 -43.73 32.35
C VAL A 156 -14.02 -45.15 31.81
N ARG A 157 -13.40 -45.37 30.65
CA ARG A 157 -13.17 -46.72 30.11
C ARG A 157 -12.34 -47.58 31.06
N ARG A 158 -11.20 -47.09 31.54
CA ARG A 158 -10.36 -47.81 32.53
C ARG A 158 -11.09 -48.06 33.85
N HIS A 159 -12.01 -47.18 34.24
CA HIS A 159 -12.86 -47.40 35.41
C HIS A 159 -13.90 -48.51 35.16
N GLY A 160 -14.51 -48.53 33.98
CA GLY A 160 -15.42 -49.58 33.54
C GLY A 160 -14.73 -50.94 33.39
N GLU A 161 -13.54 -50.99 32.77
CA GLU A 161 -12.75 -52.22 32.60
C GLU A 161 -12.27 -52.80 33.94
N ARG A 162 -11.90 -51.94 34.91
CA ARG A 162 -11.62 -52.39 36.29
C ARG A 162 -12.85 -53.00 36.98
N ARG A 163 -14.06 -52.73 36.51
CA ARG A 163 -15.32 -53.25 37.04
C ARG A 163 -15.90 -54.31 36.08
N GLY A 164 -15.35 -55.52 36.12
CA GLY A 164 -15.71 -56.61 35.20
C GLY A 164 -17.14 -57.18 35.33
N ALA A 165 -17.89 -56.88 36.39
CA ALA A 165 -19.26 -57.37 36.58
C ALA A 165 -20.20 -56.31 37.19
N VAL A 166 -21.44 -56.26 36.68
CA VAL A 166 -22.50 -55.36 37.17
C VAL A 166 -22.93 -55.80 38.57
N ARG A 167 -22.95 -54.85 39.52
CA ARG A 167 -23.48 -55.06 40.88
C ARG A 167 -24.96 -54.70 40.93
N ARG A 168 -25.77 -55.59 41.49
CA ARG A 168 -27.20 -55.41 41.72
C ARG A 168 -27.48 -55.39 43.22
N GLN A 169 -28.50 -54.64 43.61
CA GLN A 169 -29.05 -54.71 44.96
C GLN A 169 -30.08 -55.85 45.00
N ARG A 170 -29.88 -56.82 45.89
CA ARG A 170 -30.75 -57.98 46.07
C ARG A 170 -31.12 -58.11 47.55
N PRO A 171 -32.06 -57.28 48.04
CA PRO A 171 -32.44 -57.31 49.45
C PRO A 171 -33.12 -58.62 49.85
N ASP A 172 -33.60 -59.38 48.87
CA ASP A 172 -34.19 -60.70 49.03
C ASP A 172 -33.15 -61.81 49.27
N MET A 173 -31.88 -61.57 48.96
CA MET A 173 -30.79 -62.51 49.19
C MET A 173 -30.14 -62.27 50.56
N VAL A 174 -30.01 -63.35 51.34
CA VAL A 174 -29.29 -63.34 52.62
C VAL A 174 -27.97 -64.05 52.43
N ALA A 175 -26.89 -63.45 52.90
CA ALA A 175 -25.56 -64.06 52.86
C ALA A 175 -25.07 -64.38 54.27
N GLU A 176 -24.38 -65.50 54.38
CA GLU A 176 -23.53 -65.83 55.51
C GLU A 176 -22.08 -65.82 55.05
N VAL A 177 -21.24 -65.06 55.75
CA VAL A 177 -19.79 -65.04 55.52
C VAL A 177 -19.11 -65.54 56.78
N ARG A 178 -18.30 -66.59 56.63
CA ARG A 178 -17.56 -67.22 57.73
C ARG A 178 -16.07 -67.21 57.45
N ALA A 179 -15.27 -67.03 58.49
CA ALA A 179 -13.83 -67.24 58.42
C ALA A 179 -13.50 -68.74 58.30
N PRO A 180 -12.28 -69.11 57.86
CA PRO A 180 -11.89 -70.52 57.67
C PRO A 180 -11.91 -71.37 58.95
N ASP A 181 -11.85 -70.72 60.12
CA ASP A 181 -11.98 -71.35 61.44
C ASP A 181 -13.45 -71.55 61.87
N GLY A 182 -14.40 -71.16 61.02
CA GLY A 182 -15.84 -71.26 61.25
C GLY A 182 -16.46 -70.04 61.95
N LEU A 183 -15.68 -69.00 62.28
CA LEU A 183 -16.20 -67.79 62.90
C LEU A 183 -17.16 -67.04 61.94
N LEU A 184 -18.39 -66.77 62.38
CA LEU A 184 -19.37 -66.02 61.59
C LEU A 184 -19.01 -64.53 61.58
N LEU A 185 -18.59 -64.03 60.42
CA LEU A 185 -18.20 -62.64 60.20
C LEU A 185 -19.39 -61.75 59.83
N PHE A 186 -20.37 -62.33 59.12
CA PHE A 186 -21.57 -61.63 58.67
C PHE A 186 -22.73 -62.60 58.44
N HIS A 187 -23.93 -62.19 58.80
CA HIS A 187 -25.18 -62.82 58.40
C HIS A 187 -26.21 -61.72 58.14
N GLY A 188 -26.73 -61.63 56.92
CA GLY A 188 -27.76 -60.64 56.59
C GLY A 188 -27.91 -60.34 55.11
N CYS A 189 -28.74 -59.35 54.79
CA CYS A 189 -28.96 -58.88 53.43
C CYS A 189 -27.72 -58.15 52.91
N LEU A 190 -27.32 -58.45 51.67
CA LEU A 190 -26.16 -57.83 51.04
C LEU A 190 -26.50 -56.42 50.51
N PRO A 191 -25.69 -55.38 50.83
CA PRO A 191 -25.78 -54.07 50.18
C PRO A 191 -25.75 -54.13 48.65
N ASN A 192 -24.88 -54.96 48.08
CA ASN A 192 -24.87 -55.28 46.65
C ASN A 192 -24.10 -56.57 46.37
N ILE A 193 -24.43 -57.21 45.25
CA ILE A 193 -23.80 -58.44 44.77
C ILE A 193 -23.64 -58.42 43.24
N SER A 194 -22.59 -59.06 42.75
CA SER A 194 -22.29 -59.33 41.34
C SER A 194 -21.85 -60.77 41.17
N VAL A 195 -21.75 -61.23 39.92
CA VAL A 195 -21.28 -62.59 39.60
C VAL A 195 -19.86 -62.87 40.16
N THR A 196 -19.02 -61.84 40.29
CA THR A 196 -17.63 -61.98 40.72
C THR A 196 -17.37 -61.55 42.17
N GLY A 197 -18.38 -61.08 42.90
CA GLY A 197 -18.16 -60.56 44.24
C GLY A 197 -19.36 -59.92 44.89
N LEU A 198 -19.31 -59.77 46.22
CA LEU A 198 -20.34 -59.18 47.06
C LEU A 198 -19.75 -58.13 48.01
N ALA A 199 -20.61 -57.28 48.57
CA ALA A 199 -20.24 -56.42 49.69
C ALA A 199 -21.11 -56.72 50.90
N PHE A 200 -20.55 -56.63 52.10
CA PHE A 200 -21.27 -56.77 53.37
C PHE A 200 -20.73 -55.78 54.41
N GLY A 201 -21.53 -55.47 55.43
CA GLY A 201 -21.14 -54.59 56.53
C GLY A 201 -21.25 -55.33 57.86
N THR A 202 -20.25 -55.21 58.72
CA THR A 202 -20.25 -55.80 60.06
C THR A 202 -19.79 -54.79 61.10
N ASP A 203 -20.46 -54.79 62.25
CA ASP A 203 -20.13 -53.95 63.41
C ASP A 203 -19.05 -54.62 64.30
N GLN A 204 -18.67 -55.85 63.98
CA GLN A 204 -17.64 -56.59 64.71
C GLN A 204 -16.24 -56.06 64.36
N LEU A 205 -15.42 -55.88 65.40
CA LEU A 205 -14.01 -55.52 65.26
C LEU A 205 -13.23 -56.80 64.92
N ILE A 206 -12.81 -56.95 63.66
CA ILE A 206 -12.00 -58.08 63.20
C ILE A 206 -10.52 -57.64 63.26
N GLU A 207 -9.79 -58.07 64.29
CA GLU A 207 -8.37 -57.73 64.49
C GLU A 207 -7.46 -58.48 63.51
N ASP A 208 -7.67 -59.80 63.35
CA ASP A 208 -6.99 -60.65 62.38
C ASP A 208 -7.94 -60.97 61.22
N VAL A 209 -7.78 -60.25 60.11
CA VAL A 209 -8.64 -60.35 58.93
C VAL A 209 -8.21 -61.56 58.09
N PRO A 210 -9.04 -62.60 57.94
CA PRO A 210 -8.68 -63.72 57.08
C PRO A 210 -8.70 -63.28 55.62
N ASP A 211 -7.67 -63.67 54.85
CA ASP A 211 -7.61 -63.36 53.42
C ASP A 211 -8.77 -64.05 52.65
N PHE A 212 -9.19 -65.23 53.10
CA PHE A 212 -10.25 -66.04 52.47
C PHE A 212 -11.39 -66.31 53.44
N VAL A 213 -12.61 -66.37 52.90
CA VAL A 213 -13.85 -66.58 53.65
C VAL A 213 -14.76 -67.58 52.92
N GLU A 214 -15.52 -68.35 53.68
CA GLU A 214 -16.60 -69.16 53.16
C GLU A 214 -17.85 -68.29 53.01
N VAL A 215 -18.47 -68.33 51.84
CA VAL A 215 -19.65 -67.55 51.49
C VAL A 215 -20.79 -68.52 51.20
N THR A 216 -21.91 -68.33 51.90
CA THR A 216 -23.16 -69.06 51.65
C THR A 216 -24.25 -68.05 51.32
N LEU A 217 -24.86 -68.16 50.14
CA LEU A 217 -25.93 -67.28 49.70
C LEU A 217 -27.26 -68.03 49.70
N HIS A 218 -28.20 -67.53 50.49
CA HIS A 218 -29.57 -68.00 50.54
C HIS A 218 -30.44 -67.14 49.60
N VAL A 219 -30.95 -67.79 48.56
CA VAL A 219 -31.81 -67.16 47.56
C VAL A 219 -33.23 -67.71 47.70
N PRO A 220 -34.26 -66.85 47.82
CA PRO A 220 -35.64 -67.30 47.84
C PRO A 220 -35.99 -68.10 46.57
N GLY A 221 -36.58 -69.29 46.75
CA GLY A 221 -36.99 -70.16 45.65
C GLY A 221 -35.92 -71.17 45.18
N ILE A 222 -34.68 -71.09 45.68
CA ILE A 222 -33.66 -72.11 45.44
C ILE A 222 -33.53 -72.99 46.70
N ALA A 223 -33.75 -74.29 46.54
CA ALA A 223 -33.76 -75.23 47.66
C ALA A 223 -32.37 -75.48 48.28
N ARG A 224 -31.29 -75.23 47.53
CA ARG A 224 -29.90 -75.35 48.01
C ARG A 224 -29.23 -73.97 48.00
N PRO A 225 -28.55 -73.57 49.08
CA PRO A 225 -27.81 -72.32 49.07
C PRO A 225 -26.65 -72.39 48.08
N ILE A 226 -26.27 -71.23 47.56
CA ILE A 226 -25.10 -71.10 46.68
C ILE A 226 -23.88 -70.90 47.58
N GLU A 227 -23.06 -71.93 47.65
CA GLU A 227 -21.86 -71.96 48.48
C GLU A 227 -20.60 -71.72 47.62
N GLY A 228 -19.64 -70.98 48.18
CA GLY A 228 -18.35 -70.72 47.55
C GLY A 228 -17.31 -70.15 48.49
N VAL A 229 -16.11 -69.97 47.96
CA VAL A 229 -14.99 -69.32 48.67
C VAL A 229 -14.77 -67.95 48.07
N GLY A 230 -14.70 -66.95 48.94
CA GLY A 230 -14.37 -65.58 48.59
C GLY A 230 -13.06 -65.11 49.21
N ARG A 231 -12.49 -64.04 48.67
CA ARG A 231 -11.34 -63.32 49.22
C ARG A 231 -11.75 -61.92 49.61
N LEU A 232 -11.34 -61.45 50.78
CA LEU A 232 -11.58 -60.06 51.18
C LEU A 232 -10.59 -59.16 50.45
N VAL A 233 -11.09 -58.20 49.66
CA VAL A 233 -10.27 -57.40 48.71
C VAL A 233 -10.20 -55.93 49.09
N TRP A 234 -11.19 -55.42 49.83
CA TRP A 234 -11.13 -54.06 50.37
C TRP A 234 -11.97 -53.92 51.64
N ARG A 235 -11.58 -52.96 52.48
CA ARG A 235 -12.28 -52.53 53.71
C ARG A 235 -12.43 -51.02 53.71
N GLU A 236 -13.60 -50.53 54.10
CA GLU A 236 -13.86 -49.12 54.36
C GLU A 236 -14.60 -48.97 55.70
N ALA A 237 -14.16 -48.02 56.52
CA ALA A 237 -14.84 -47.70 57.78
C ALA A 237 -15.91 -46.65 57.52
N VAL A 238 -17.18 -46.99 57.80
CA VAL A 238 -18.33 -46.12 57.56
C VAL A 238 -19.12 -45.98 58.85
N GLU A 239 -19.16 -44.77 59.43
CA GLU A 239 -20.04 -44.35 60.55
C GLU A 239 -20.32 -45.43 61.64
N GLY A 240 -19.28 -46.12 62.12
CA GLY A 240 -19.38 -47.10 63.20
C GLY A 240 -19.47 -48.57 62.78
N ALA A 241 -19.54 -48.85 61.47
CA ALA A 241 -19.49 -50.19 60.88
C ALA A 241 -18.28 -50.33 59.93
N ASN A 242 -17.80 -51.55 59.74
CA ASN A 242 -16.79 -51.87 58.72
C ASN A 242 -17.48 -52.49 57.50
N GLN A 243 -17.40 -51.82 56.35
CA GLN A 243 -17.83 -52.38 55.07
C GLN A 243 -16.68 -53.14 54.42
N TRP A 244 -17.00 -54.33 53.92
CA TRP A 244 -16.07 -55.25 53.30
C TRP A 244 -16.49 -55.58 51.89
N GLY A 245 -15.51 -55.64 50.99
CA GLY A 245 -15.66 -56.21 49.66
C GLY A 245 -15.07 -57.61 49.60
N CYS A 246 -15.87 -58.57 49.15
CA CYS A 246 -15.47 -59.95 48.94
C CYS A 246 -15.52 -60.30 47.45
N GLU A 247 -14.41 -60.76 46.88
CA GLU A 247 -14.32 -61.32 45.52
C GLU A 247 -14.57 -62.83 45.58
N LEU A 248 -15.52 -63.34 44.80
CA LEU A 248 -15.86 -64.76 44.77
C LEU A 248 -14.89 -65.50 43.85
N LEU A 249 -13.99 -66.27 44.44
CA LEU A 249 -12.90 -66.94 43.73
C LEU A 249 -13.32 -68.31 43.21
N ASP A 250 -13.94 -69.11 44.08
CA ASP A 250 -14.30 -70.49 43.77
C ASP A 250 -15.77 -70.76 44.08
N LEU A 251 -16.55 -70.86 43.01
CA LEU A 251 -17.92 -71.36 43.03
C LEU A 251 -17.90 -72.62 42.18
N LEU A 252 -18.46 -73.72 42.69
CA LEU A 252 -18.71 -74.90 41.86
C LEU A 252 -19.46 -74.46 40.58
N PRO A 253 -19.18 -75.07 39.40
CA PRO A 253 -19.75 -74.62 38.13
C PRO A 253 -21.29 -74.47 38.15
N ASP A 254 -21.98 -75.36 38.84
CA ASP A 254 -23.44 -75.31 39.01
C ASP A 254 -23.91 -74.15 39.92
N ASN A 255 -23.12 -73.81 40.95
CA ASN A 255 -23.36 -72.67 41.83
C ASN A 255 -23.11 -71.34 41.12
N ARG A 256 -22.09 -71.26 40.26
CA ARG A 256 -21.82 -70.07 39.44
C ARG A 256 -22.94 -69.81 38.43
N ARG A 257 -23.40 -70.84 37.70
CA ARG A 257 -24.53 -70.70 36.77
C ARG A 257 -25.82 -70.31 37.50
N SER A 258 -26.08 -70.89 38.67
CA SER A 258 -27.23 -70.52 39.50
C SER A 258 -27.18 -69.06 39.94
N LEU A 259 -26.00 -68.56 40.32
CA LEU A 259 -25.80 -67.15 40.68
C LEU A 259 -26.01 -66.22 39.47
N GLU A 260 -25.48 -66.58 38.29
CA GLU A 260 -25.69 -65.84 37.05
C GLU A 260 -27.18 -65.77 36.69
N ASP A 261 -27.92 -66.88 36.77
CA ASP A 261 -29.35 -66.95 36.47
C ASP A 261 -30.19 -66.12 37.46
N VAL A 262 -29.87 -66.19 38.77
CA VAL A 262 -30.54 -65.37 39.80
C VAL A 262 -30.30 -63.90 39.57
N LEU A 263 -29.05 -63.53 39.29
CA LEU A 263 -28.69 -62.14 39.03
C LEU A 263 -29.27 -61.67 37.70
N ALA A 264 -29.44 -62.52 36.67
CA ALA A 264 -30.01 -62.14 35.39
C ALA A 264 -31.54 -61.97 35.44
N ASN A 265 -32.24 -62.91 36.07
CA ASN A 265 -33.71 -63.00 36.11
C ASN A 265 -34.37 -62.16 37.22
N GLY A 266 -33.56 -61.51 38.05
CA GLY A 266 -33.99 -60.68 39.17
C GLY A 266 -34.22 -59.20 38.83
N ALA A 267 -35.06 -58.91 37.83
CA ALA A 267 -35.63 -57.58 37.60
C ALA A 267 -37.02 -57.47 38.23
#